data_AF-A0A645HAE5-F1
#
_entry.id   AF-A0A645HAE5-F1
#
_cell.length_a   1.000
_cell.length_b   1.000
_cell.length_c   1.000
_cell.angle_alpha   90.00
_cell.angle_beta   90.00
_cell.angle_gamma   90.00
#
_symmetry.space_group_name_H-M   'P 1'
#
loop_
_entity.id
_entity.type
_entity.pdbx_description
1 polymer ?
#
loop_
_entity_poly.entity_id
_entity_poly.type
_entity_poly.pdbx_seq_one_letter_code
_entity_poly.pdbx_strand_id
1 'polypeptide(L)'
;MVEYVTSGQFDEKVDAVSSVIDSYVQNDTTSFDGYDAFKTGVEALKTFASLRAESVSGQLDGSIPSTEEEQADSDALIDASVLNLSELGAMGGGNHQGGNDGFGGGGMPSRGDQETMPFGEATSAPGSDDSQNP
;
A
#
# COMPACT_ATOMS: atom_id res chain seq x y z
N MET A 1 11.61 19.03 -2.54
CA MET A 1 11.92 17.61 -2.28
C MET A 1 13.39 17.33 -2.58
N VAL A 2 13.82 17.39 -3.84
CA VAL A 2 15.21 17.08 -4.25
C VAL A 2 16.23 17.80 -3.37
N GLU A 3 16.17 19.13 -3.29
CA GLU A 3 17.07 19.92 -2.45
C GLU A 3 17.08 19.51 -0.97
N TYR A 4 15.91 19.19 -0.40
CA TYR A 4 15.80 18.79 1.00
C TYR A 4 16.45 17.43 1.29
N VAL A 5 16.37 16.50 0.34
CA VAL A 5 17.01 15.18 0.45
C VAL A 5 18.51 15.29 0.16
N THR A 6 18.90 15.91 -0.95
CA THR A 6 20.30 15.98 -1.39
C THR A 6 21.17 16.90 -0.54
N SER A 7 20.58 17.82 0.24
CA SER A 7 21.31 18.65 1.21
C SER A 7 21.63 17.93 2.52
N GLY A 8 21.14 16.70 2.72
CA GLY A 8 21.32 15.94 3.97
C GLY A 8 20.32 16.28 5.07
N GLN A 9 19.52 17.35 4.91
CA GLN A 9 18.52 17.75 5.91
C GLN A 9 17.46 16.67 6.17
N PHE A 10 17.10 15.88 5.15
CA PHE A 10 16.22 14.73 5.32
C PHE A 10 16.81 13.68 6.26
N ASP A 11 18.06 13.27 6.02
CA ASP A 11 18.76 12.25 6.82
C ASP A 11 18.93 12.73 8.26
N GLU A 12 19.36 13.98 8.46
CA GLU A 12 19.45 14.60 9.80
C GLU A 12 18.11 14.58 10.52
N LYS A 13 17.01 14.85 9.80
CA LYS A 13 15.67 14.82 10.38
C LYS A 13 15.23 13.42 10.74
N VAL A 14 15.49 12.43 9.88
CA VAL A 14 15.20 11.02 10.12
C VAL A 14 15.99 10.53 11.33
N ASP A 15 17.27 10.87 11.43
CA ASP A 15 18.12 10.50 12.56
C ASP A 15 17.66 11.15 13.86
N ALA A 16 17.32 12.44 13.83
CA ALA A 16 16.81 13.14 14.99
C ALA A 16 15.50 12.53 15.51
N VAL A 17 14.55 12.22 14.60
CA VAL A 17 13.27 11.60 14.99
C VAL A 17 13.50 10.16 15.48
N SER A 18 14.30 9.38 14.76
CA SER A 18 14.63 8.00 15.14
C SER A 18 15.28 7.94 16.52
N SER A 19 16.19 8.86 16.82
CA SER A 19 16.84 8.97 18.13
C SER A 19 15.85 9.32 19.25
N VAL A 20 14.81 10.10 18.97
CA VAL A 20 13.79 10.47 19.98
C VAL A 20 12.95 9.26 20.38
N ILE A 21 12.66 8.36 19.43
CA ILE A 21 11.81 7.17 19.67
C ILE A 21 12.60 5.90 19.98
N ASP A 22 13.93 5.91 19.82
CA ASP A 22 14.80 4.73 19.87
C ASP A 22 14.56 3.85 21.11
N SER A 23 14.58 4.46 22.30
CA SER A 23 14.37 3.73 23.56
C SER A 23 12.96 3.18 23.71
N TYR A 24 11.96 3.86 23.14
CA TYR A 24 10.58 3.37 23.17
C TYR A 24 10.43 2.14 22.29
N VAL A 25 11.02 2.16 21.09
CA VAL A 25 10.99 1.01 20.18
C VAL A 25 11.82 -0.15 20.73
N GLN A 26 12.98 0.12 21.33
CA GLN A 26 13.83 -0.92 21.92
C GLN A 26 13.15 -1.66 23.07
N ASN A 27 12.32 -0.98 23.85
CA ASN A 27 11.64 -1.54 25.01
C ASN A 27 10.21 -2.02 24.72
N ASP A 28 9.74 -1.90 23.47
CA ASP A 28 8.40 -2.33 23.07
C ASP A 28 8.35 -3.85 22.86
N THR A 29 7.82 -4.56 23.84
CA THR A 29 7.62 -6.02 23.78
C THR A 29 6.41 -6.45 22.93
N THR A 30 5.63 -5.49 22.41
CA THR A 30 4.44 -5.73 21.58
C THR A 30 4.69 -5.49 20.09
N SER A 31 5.89 -5.01 19.72
CA SER A 31 6.31 -4.84 18.34
C SER A 31 6.28 -6.17 17.57
N PHE A 32 5.78 -6.14 16.33
CA PHE A 32 5.68 -7.31 15.47
C PHE A 32 7.03 -7.75 14.88
N ASP A 33 7.86 -6.78 14.46
CA ASP A 33 9.14 -7.05 13.77
C ASP A 33 10.38 -6.73 14.63
N GLY A 34 10.20 -6.11 15.80
CA GLY A 34 11.27 -5.83 16.76
C GLY A 34 12.16 -4.62 16.42
N TYR A 35 13.17 -4.39 17.26
CA TYR A 35 14.03 -3.21 17.19
C TYR A 35 14.98 -3.20 15.98
N ASP A 36 15.53 -4.35 15.60
CA ASP A 36 16.43 -4.44 14.45
C ASP A 36 15.71 -4.10 13.14
N ALA A 37 14.45 -4.55 12.98
CA ALA A 37 13.63 -4.20 11.84
C ALA A 37 13.36 -2.70 11.75
N PHE A 38 13.17 -2.02 12.90
CA PHE A 38 13.08 -0.56 12.93
C PHE A 38 14.38 0.09 12.41
N LYS A 39 15.55 -0.36 12.87
CA LYS A 39 16.84 0.19 12.41
C LYS A 39 17.05 -0.02 10.91
N THR A 40 16.74 -1.22 10.41
CA THR A 40 16.78 -1.53 8.98
C THR A 40 15.81 -0.65 8.19
N GLY A 41 14.57 -0.48 8.68
CA GLY A 41 13.57 0.37 8.03
C GLY A 41 13.96 1.85 7.98
N VAL A 42 14.67 2.35 8.99
CA VAL A 42 15.23 3.72 8.98
C VAL A 42 16.26 3.89 7.86
N GLU A 43 17.17 2.93 7.68
CA GLU A 43 18.18 2.99 6.60
C GLU A 43 17.55 2.79 5.21
N ALA A 44 16.57 1.88 5.10
CA ALA A 44 15.80 1.68 3.88
C ALA A 44 15.03 2.96 3.48
N LEU A 45 14.50 3.70 4.46
CA LEU A 45 13.79 4.97 4.23
C LEU A 45 14.72 6.06 3.66
N LYS A 46 15.93 6.19 4.21
CA LYS A 46 16.96 7.11 3.68
C LYS A 46 17.34 6.74 2.25
N THR A 47 17.61 5.45 2.02
CA THR A 47 17.97 4.92 0.70
C THR A 47 16.87 5.19 -0.32
N PHE A 48 15.61 4.88 0.02
CA PHE A 48 14.45 5.18 -0.82
C PHE A 48 14.34 6.66 -1.15
N ALA A 49 14.46 7.54 -0.15
CA ALA A 49 14.34 8.98 -0.36
C ALA A 49 15.43 9.50 -1.30
N SER A 50 16.67 9.03 -1.15
CA SER A 50 17.80 9.37 -2.02
C SER A 50 17.56 8.95 -3.47
N LEU A 51 17.25 7.67 -3.70
CA LEU A 51 16.97 7.15 -5.05
C LEU A 51 15.78 7.87 -5.69
N ARG A 52 14.76 8.20 -4.89
CA ARG A 52 13.61 8.94 -5.40
C ARG A 52 13.96 10.38 -5.75
N ALA A 53 14.80 11.05 -4.98
CA ALA A 53 15.28 12.39 -5.31
C ALA A 53 16.07 12.39 -6.63
N GLU A 54 16.91 11.38 -6.86
CA GLU A 54 17.64 11.19 -8.13
C GLU A 54 16.67 10.98 -9.30
N SER A 55 15.72 10.06 -9.14
CA SER A 55 14.66 9.80 -10.12
C SER A 55 13.84 11.05 -10.46
N VAL A 56 13.40 11.82 -9.45
CA VAL A 56 12.66 13.08 -9.65
C VAL A 56 13.54 14.13 -10.32
N SER A 57 14.82 14.23 -9.93
CA SER A 57 15.74 15.20 -10.55
C SER A 57 15.87 14.93 -12.04
N GLY A 58 16.17 13.68 -12.42
CA GLY A 58 16.31 13.30 -13.83
C GLY A 58 15.02 13.47 -14.65
N GLN A 59 13.85 13.29 -14.02
CA GLN A 59 12.57 13.57 -14.67
C GLN A 59 12.36 15.07 -14.93
N LEU A 60 12.84 15.93 -14.02
CA LEU A 60 12.70 17.39 -14.14
C LEU A 60 13.70 18.00 -15.13
N ASP A 61 14.92 17.46 -15.21
CA ASP A 61 15.94 17.93 -16.14
C ASP A 61 15.88 17.24 -17.52
N GLY A 62 15.12 16.16 -17.64
CA GLY A 62 14.86 15.42 -18.88
C GLY A 62 15.84 14.27 -19.14
N SER A 63 16.74 13.95 -18.22
CA SER A 63 17.63 12.78 -18.35
C SER A 63 16.93 11.44 -18.10
N ILE A 64 15.78 11.45 -17.40
CA ILE A 64 14.96 10.27 -17.12
C ILE A 64 13.56 10.49 -17.70
N PRO A 65 12.98 9.53 -18.43
CA PRO A 65 11.62 9.63 -18.93
C PRO A 65 10.59 9.77 -17.80
N SER A 66 9.51 10.49 -18.05
CA SER A 66 8.50 10.85 -17.02
C SER A 66 7.15 10.14 -17.18
N THR A 67 6.96 9.42 -18.29
CA THR A 67 5.73 8.66 -18.58
C THR A 67 5.98 7.16 -18.49
N GLU A 68 4.94 6.40 -18.15
CA GLU A 68 5.03 4.94 -18.04
C GLU A 68 5.47 4.28 -19.36
N GLU A 69 4.96 4.78 -20.49
CA GLU A 69 5.30 4.28 -21.83
C GLU A 69 6.80 4.45 -22.12
N GLU A 70 7.36 5.62 -21.82
CA GLU A 70 8.77 5.90 -22.06
C GLU A 70 9.71 5.18 -21.07
N GLN A 71 9.22 4.81 -19.88
CA GLN A 71 10.00 4.13 -18.85
C GLN A 71 10.10 2.62 -19.09
N ALA A 72 9.14 2.00 -19.77
CA ALA A 72 9.03 0.54 -19.91
C ALA A 72 10.30 -0.13 -20.45
N ASP A 73 11.00 0.52 -21.40
CA ASP A 73 12.20 0.01 -22.07
C ASP A 73 13.42 0.95 -21.90
N SER A 74 13.43 1.78 -20.84
CA SER A 74 14.49 2.78 -20.65
C SER A 74 15.68 2.23 -19.85
N ASP A 75 16.88 2.37 -20.42
CA ASP A 75 18.15 2.15 -19.70
C ASP A 75 18.56 3.35 -18.82
N ALA A 76 17.77 4.43 -18.80
CA ALA A 76 18.07 5.66 -18.05
C ALA A 76 17.51 5.65 -16.62
N LEU A 77 16.82 4.59 -16.19
CA LEU A 77 16.23 4.50 -14.86
C LEU A 77 17.28 4.31 -13.77
N ILE A 78 16.92 4.70 -12.54
CA ILE A 78 17.78 4.54 -11.38
C ILE A 78 17.82 3.07 -10.95
N ASP A 79 19.02 2.54 -10.71
CA ASP A 79 19.21 1.22 -10.12
C ASP A 79 18.78 1.22 -8.64
N ALA A 80 17.67 0.53 -8.36
CA ALA A 80 17.13 0.36 -7.01
C ALA A 80 17.41 -1.02 -6.41
N SER A 81 18.30 -1.82 -6.99
CA SER A 81 18.60 -3.19 -6.54
C SER A 81 19.08 -3.29 -5.09
N VAL A 82 19.64 -2.20 -4.56
CA VAL A 82 20.08 -2.09 -3.16
C VAL A 82 18.93 -1.90 -2.17
N LEU A 83 17.72 -1.58 -2.65
CA LEU A 83 16.57 -1.28 -1.81
C LEU A 83 15.58 -2.45 -1.80
N ASN A 84 15.30 -2.98 -0.62
CA ASN A 84 14.19 -3.89 -0.41
C ASN A 84 13.02 -3.15 0.26
N LEU A 85 11.94 -2.92 -0.49
CA LEU A 85 10.77 -2.19 0.02
C LEU A 85 10.08 -2.87 1.21
N SER A 86 10.25 -4.19 1.40
CA SER A 86 9.68 -4.87 2.56
C SER A 86 10.31 -4.42 3.88
N GLU A 87 11.53 -3.87 3.84
CA GLU A 87 12.23 -3.37 5.03
C GLU A 87 11.61 -2.09 5.60
N LEU A 88 10.81 -1.37 4.81
CA LEU A 88 10.00 -0.24 5.30
C LEU A 88 8.81 -0.69 6.16
N GLY A 89 8.63 -1.99 6.35
CA GLY A 89 7.55 -2.62 7.08
C GLY A 89 6.39 -3.02 6.16
N ALA A 90 5.58 -3.96 6.64
CA ALA A 90 4.34 -4.34 5.99
C ALA A 90 3.16 -3.63 6.69
N MET A 91 2.37 -2.86 5.94
CA MET A 91 1.09 -2.37 6.45
C MET A 91 0.12 -3.55 6.56
N GLY A 92 0.09 -4.23 7.71
CA GLY A 92 -1.05 -4.97 8.24
C GLY A 92 -1.86 -5.79 7.24
N GLY A 93 -1.23 -6.47 6.29
CA GLY A 93 -1.85 -7.53 5.50
C GLY A 93 -1.83 -8.78 6.35
N GLY A 94 -2.83 -8.97 7.21
CA GLY A 94 -2.96 -10.17 8.05
C GLY A 94 -2.72 -11.42 7.22
N ASN A 95 -2.03 -12.41 7.81
CA ASN A 95 -1.73 -13.73 7.26
C ASN A 95 -2.73 -14.21 6.19
N HIS A 96 -2.48 -13.88 4.94
CA HIS A 96 -2.99 -14.66 3.82
C HIS A 96 -1.84 -15.57 3.41
N GLN A 97 -1.68 -16.63 4.21
CA GLN A 97 -0.94 -17.80 3.81
C GLN A 97 -1.71 -18.41 2.61
N GLY A 98 -1.26 -18.09 1.39
CA GLY A 98 -1.70 -18.75 0.16
C GLY A 98 -2.43 -17.83 -0.82
N GLY A 99 -1.76 -17.54 -1.93
CA GLY A 99 -2.40 -16.96 -3.11
C GLY A 99 -1.50 -15.98 -3.83
N ASN A 100 -0.76 -16.47 -4.81
CA ASN A 100 -0.27 -15.67 -5.92
C ASN A 100 -1.44 -14.88 -6.51
N ASP A 101 -1.51 -13.56 -6.30
CA ASP A 101 -2.20 -12.63 -7.19
C ASP A 101 -1.71 -11.21 -6.91
N GLY A 102 -1.10 -10.63 -7.94
CA GLY A 102 -0.54 -9.28 -7.92
C GLY A 102 -1.60 -8.19 -7.88
N PHE A 103 -1.11 -6.97 -7.63
CA PHE A 103 -1.86 -5.73 -7.78
C PHE A 103 -2.47 -5.63 -9.18
N GLY A 104 -3.79 -5.76 -9.28
CA GLY A 104 -4.53 -5.44 -10.49
C GLY A 104 -5.68 -6.40 -10.75
N GLY A 105 -6.92 -5.94 -10.54
CA GLY A 105 -8.08 -6.65 -11.06
C GLY A 105 -9.31 -6.50 -10.17
N GLY A 106 -10.08 -5.43 -10.42
CA GLY A 106 -11.47 -5.39 -10.00
C GLY A 106 -12.21 -6.57 -10.64
N GLY A 107 -12.51 -7.60 -9.84
CA GLY A 107 -13.31 -8.74 -10.23
C GLY A 107 -14.56 -8.80 -9.38
N MET A 108 -15.67 -8.28 -9.90
CA MET A 108 -17.01 -8.61 -9.39
C MET A 108 -17.15 -10.14 -9.33
N PRO A 109 -17.67 -10.72 -8.23
CA PRO A 109 -17.93 -12.15 -8.20
C PRO A 109 -19.03 -12.50 -9.21
N SER A 110 -18.64 -13.31 -10.20
CA SER A 110 -19.53 -13.92 -11.18
C SER A 110 -20.56 -14.80 -10.46
N ARG A 111 -21.81 -14.33 -10.39
CA ARG A 111 -22.94 -15.07 -9.84
C ARG A 111 -23.55 -15.91 -10.97
N GLY A 112 -22.95 -17.07 -11.23
CA GLY A 112 -23.50 -18.10 -12.10
C GLY A 112 -24.27 -19.14 -11.29
N ASP A 113 -25.46 -19.50 -11.78
CA ASP A 113 -26.33 -20.61 -11.35
C ASP A 113 -27.13 -20.44 -10.05
N GLN A 114 -28.15 -19.56 -10.08
CA GLN A 114 -29.44 -19.89 -9.46
C GLN A 114 -30.60 -19.44 -10.37
N GLU A 115 -31.51 -20.38 -10.57
CA GLU A 115 -32.56 -20.44 -11.58
C GLU A 115 -33.47 -19.22 -11.67
N THR A 116 -33.84 -18.88 -12.90
CA THR A 116 -34.86 -17.90 -13.25
C THR A 116 -36.23 -18.34 -12.72
N MET A 117 -36.70 -17.71 -11.65
CA MET A 117 -38.09 -17.87 -11.20
C MET A 117 -39.00 -16.90 -11.99
N PRO A 118 -40.02 -17.40 -12.72
CA PRO A 118 -40.89 -16.56 -13.52
C PRO A 118 -41.88 -15.79 -12.64
N PHE A 119 -42.05 -14.52 -12.99
CA PHE A 119 -43.03 -13.60 -12.42
C PHE A 119 -44.45 -13.97 -12.87
N GLY A 120 -45.33 -14.23 -11.89
CA GLY A 120 -46.79 -14.15 -12.02
C GLY A 120 -47.54 -15.48 -11.97
N GLU A 121 -48.27 -15.73 -10.88
CA GLU A 121 -49.70 -16.08 -10.91
C GLU A 121 -50.31 -15.98 -9.51
N ALA A 122 -51.49 -15.36 -9.42
CA ALA A 122 -52.24 -15.16 -8.21
C ALA A 122 -52.97 -16.45 -7.78
N THR A 123 -52.84 -16.86 -6.52
CA THR A 123 -53.85 -17.71 -5.87
C THR A 123 -54.05 -17.28 -4.40
N SER A 124 -55.22 -17.59 -3.89
CA SER A 124 -56.02 -16.81 -2.94
C SER A 124 -56.14 -17.42 -1.53
N ALA A 125 -56.04 -16.55 -0.50
CA ALA A 125 -56.80 -16.50 0.77
C ALA A 125 -56.67 -17.66 1.82
N PRO A 126 -57.17 -17.57 3.08
CA PRO A 126 -57.90 -16.47 3.77
C PRO A 126 -57.56 -16.16 5.27
N GLY A 127 -58.07 -15.02 5.78
CA GLY A 127 -58.52 -14.75 7.18
C GLY A 127 -57.44 -14.43 8.23
N SER A 128 -57.56 -13.47 9.16
CA SER A 128 -58.69 -12.77 9.83
C SER A 128 -58.21 -11.37 10.29
N ASP A 129 -58.96 -10.27 10.07
CA ASP A 129 -59.88 -9.60 11.03
C ASP A 129 -59.19 -9.23 12.35
N ASP A 130 -59.17 -8.00 12.89
CA ASP A 130 -60.16 -6.93 12.98
C ASP A 130 -59.39 -5.74 13.66
N SER A 131 -59.46 -4.45 13.30
CA SER A 131 -60.47 -3.50 13.83
C SER A 131 -60.12 -2.08 13.34
N GLN A 132 -61.12 -1.35 12.82
CA GLN A 132 -61.11 0.11 12.56
C GLN A 132 -61.46 0.90 13.83
N ASN A 133 -61.16 2.19 13.98
CA ASN A 133 -61.90 3.41 13.51
C ASN A 133 -61.58 4.54 14.56
N PRO A 134 -61.97 5.84 14.47
CA PRO A 134 -62.79 6.59 13.51
C PRO A 134 -62.11 7.77 12.78
#